data_AF-A0A2V5UVC6-F1
#
_entry.id   AF-A0A2V5UVC6-F1
#
_cell.length_a   1.000
_cell.length_b   1.000
_cell.length_c   1.000
_cell.angle_alpha   90.00
_cell.angle_beta   90.00
_cell.angle_gamma   90.00
#
_symmetry.space_group_name_H-M   'P 1'
#
loop_
_entity.id
_entity.type
_entity.pdbx_description
1 polymer ?
#
loop_
_entity_poly.entity_id
_entity_poly.type
_entity_poly.pdbx_seq_one_letter_code
_entity_poly.pdbx_strand_id
1 'polypeptide(L)'
;MNLDFFAELKRRNVYKVAIAYAVVAWVLIQIATQVFPFFEIPNWAVRLVVLLLIIGFPIALIIAWAFELTPEGLKRTEFADELPK
;
A
#
# COMPACT_ATOMS: atom_id res chain seq x y z
N MET A 1 -5.91 -28.67 2.26
CA MET A 1 -5.54 -27.33 2.77
C MET A 1 -5.07 -26.55 1.56
N ASN A 2 -6.00 -25.82 0.95
CA ASN A 2 -5.94 -25.49 -0.48
C ASN A 2 -4.98 -24.33 -0.74
N LEU A 3 -3.86 -24.64 -1.41
CA LEU A 3 -2.89 -23.67 -1.93
C LEU A 3 -3.51 -22.74 -3.00
N ASP A 4 -4.63 -23.15 -3.60
CA ASP A 4 -5.33 -22.36 -4.63
C ASP A 4 -5.94 -21.06 -4.09
N PHE A 5 -6.32 -20.99 -2.81
CA PHE A 5 -6.87 -19.75 -2.22
C PHE A 5 -5.79 -18.66 -2.10
N PHE A 6 -4.55 -19.05 -1.83
CA PHE A 6 -3.40 -18.15 -1.82
C PHE A 6 -2.95 -17.75 -3.23
N ALA A 7 -3.17 -18.61 -4.23
CA ALA A 7 -2.91 -18.29 -5.63
C ALA A 7 -3.96 -17.32 -6.21
N GLU A 8 -5.23 -17.46 -5.82
CA GLU A 8 -6.31 -16.57 -6.25
C GLU A 8 -6.17 -15.15 -5.66
N LEU A 9 -5.66 -15.04 -4.43
CA LEU A 9 -5.31 -13.76 -3.79
C LEU A 9 -4.07 -13.10 -4.40
N LYS A 10 -3.15 -13.90 -4.96
CA LYS A 10 -1.93 -13.44 -5.66
C LYS A 10 -2.22 -12.77 -7.01
N ARG A 11 -3.42 -12.97 -7.59
CA ARG A 11 -3.82 -12.41 -8.91
C ARG A 11 -4.44 -11.01 -8.84
N ARG A 12 -4.75 -10.48 -7.65
CA ARG A 12 -5.34 -9.13 -7.48
C ARG A 12 -4.27 -8.17 -6.92
N ASN A 13 -3.97 -7.12 -7.66
CA ASN A 13 -2.85 -6.19 -7.40
C ASN A 13 -2.95 -5.41 -6.06
N VAL A 14 -3.99 -5.63 -5.24
CA VAL A 14 -4.15 -5.12 -3.86
C VAL A 14 -2.92 -5.37 -2.98
N TYR A 15 -2.22 -6.50 -3.15
CA TYR A 15 -0.97 -6.77 -2.42
C TYR A 15 0.13 -5.72 -2.70
N LYS A 16 0.22 -5.21 -3.93
CA LYS A 16 1.19 -4.16 -4.28
C LYS A 16 0.87 -2.86 -3.56
N VAL A 17 -0.41 -2.52 -3.42
CA VAL A 17 -0.82 -1.31 -2.70
C VAL A 17 -0.60 -1.44 -1.20
N ALA A 18 -0.88 -2.61 -0.62
CA ALA A 18 -0.56 -2.89 0.79
C ALA A 18 0.95 -2.76 1.06
N ILE A 19 1.79 -3.31 0.18
CA ILE A 19 3.25 -3.21 0.29
C ILE A 19 3.72 -1.77 0.10
N ALA A 20 3.23 -1.07 -0.93
CA ALA A 20 3.57 0.34 -1.17
C ALA A 20 3.19 1.22 0.03
N TYR A 21 1.99 1.02 0.58
CA TYR A 21 1.56 1.72 1.78
C TYR A 21 2.46 1.40 2.97
N ALA A 22 2.79 0.13 3.21
CA ALA A 22 3.65 -0.27 4.30
C ALA A 22 5.03 0.39 4.21
N VAL A 23 5.61 0.47 3.00
CA VAL A 23 6.88 1.15 2.75
C VAL A 23 6.78 2.65 3.04
N VAL A 24 5.74 3.32 2.54
CA VAL A 24 5.52 4.76 2.79
C VAL A 24 5.29 5.04 4.28
N ALA A 25 4.43 4.26 4.93
CA ALA A 25 4.15 4.37 6.36
C ALA A 25 5.42 4.14 7.19
N TRP A 26 6.24 3.15 6.83
CA TRP A 26 7.51 2.91 7.49
C TRP A 26 8.46 4.10 7.35
N VAL A 27 8.62 4.65 6.15
CA VAL A 27 9.46 5.84 5.93
C VAL A 27 8.96 7.04 6.73
N LEU A 28 7.65 7.27 6.78
CA LEU A 28 7.06 8.34 7.60
C LEU A 28 7.33 8.15 9.09
N ILE A 29 7.24 6.91 9.59
CA ILE A 29 7.57 6.58 10.99
C ILE A 29 9.06 6.86 11.24
N GLN A 30 9.96 6.42 10.36
CA GLN A 30 11.39 6.68 10.49
C GLN A 30 11.70 8.18 10.54
N ILE A 31 11.08 8.97 9.65
CA ILE A 31 11.25 10.42 9.66
C ILE A 31 10.72 11.01 10.97
N ALA A 32 9.51 10.63 11.41
CA ALA A 32 8.93 11.13 12.64
C ALA A 32 9.79 10.76 13.87
N THR A 33 10.28 9.53 13.97
CA THR A 33 11.11 9.10 15.10
C THR A 33 12.50 9.73 15.10
N GLN A 34 13.03 10.16 13.95
CA GLN A 34 14.30 10.88 13.87
C GLN A 34 14.12 12.38 14.15
N VAL A 35 13.10 12.98 13.52
CA VAL A 35 12.90 14.42 13.46
C VAL A 35 12.18 14.94 14.71
N PHE A 36 11.16 14.23 15.21
CA PHE A 36 10.38 14.73 16.34
C PHE A 36 11.23 14.89 17.60
N PRO A 37 12.07 13.91 18.00
CA PRO A 37 12.98 14.10 19.13
C PRO A 37 14.00 15.22 18.91
N PHE A 38 14.46 15.42 17.67
CA PHE A 38 15.37 16.51 17.33
C PHE A 38 14.76 17.90 17.58
N PHE A 39 13.46 18.04 17.39
CA PHE A 39 12.71 19.26 17.69
C PHE A 39 12.13 19.29 19.12
N GLU A 40 12.58 18.41 20.01
CA GLU A 40 12.05 18.25 21.38
C GLU A 40 10.53 17.98 21.43
N ILE A 41 9.97 17.44 20.34
CA ILE A 41 8.55 17.11 20.27
C ILE A 41 8.28 15.90 21.16
N PRO A 42 7.23 15.95 22.00
CA PRO A 42 6.91 14.84 22.89
C PRO A 42 6.55 13.54 22.16
N ASN A 43 6.88 12.40 22.79
CA ASN A 43 6.61 11.06 22.24
C ASN A 43 5.13 10.76 21.96
N TRP A 44 4.18 11.48 22.56
CA TRP A 44 2.77 11.32 22.23
C TRP A 44 2.46 11.70 20.77
N ALA A 45 3.20 12.63 20.19
CA ALA A 45 3.03 13.02 18.79
C ALA A 45 3.43 11.89 17.83
N VAL A 46 4.55 11.20 18.10
CA VAL A 46 4.96 10.01 17.32
C VAL A 46 3.90 8.91 17.43
N ARG A 47 3.33 8.69 18.63
CA ARG A 47 2.23 7.73 18.81
C ARG A 47 1.00 8.09 17.99
N LEU A 48 0.64 9.37 17.90
CA LEU A 48 -0.47 9.81 17.05
C LEU A 48 -0.19 9.54 15.57
N VAL A 49 1.03 9.81 15.08
CA VAL A 49 1.42 9.49 13.70
C VAL A 49 1.23 8.00 13.41
N VAL A 50 1.72 7.12 14.30
CA VAL A 50 1.55 5.67 14.15
C VAL A 50 0.07 5.27 14.13
N LEU A 51 -0.75 5.81 15.04
CA LEU A 51 -2.18 5.53 15.08
C LEU A 51 -2.90 5.99 13.80
N LEU A 52 -2.56 7.17 13.28
CA LEU A 52 -3.11 7.68 12.03
C LEU A 52 -2.73 6.80 10.84
N LEU A 53 -1.51 6.26 10.80
CA LEU A 53 -1.09 5.32 9.76
C LEU A 53 -1.83 3.98 9.87
N ILE A 54 -2.08 3.49 11.08
CA ILE A 54 -2.86 2.26 11.30
C ILE A 54 -4.30 2.45 10.84
N ILE A 55 -4.93 3.60 11.14
CA ILE A 55 -6.30 3.91 10.71
C ILE A 55 -6.34 4.25 9.22
N GLY A 56 -5.29 4.89 8.69
CA GLY A 56 -5.16 5.22 7.28
C GLY A 56 -4.96 3.99 6.39
N PHE A 57 -4.39 2.91 6.92
CA PHE A 57 -4.19 1.65 6.19
C PHE A 57 -5.50 1.02 5.65
N PRO A 58 -6.54 0.75 6.46
CA PRO A 58 -7.80 0.22 5.95
C PRO A 58 -8.46 1.19 4.97
N ILE A 59 -8.35 2.51 5.17
CA ILE A 59 -8.85 3.51 4.21
C ILE A 59 -8.11 3.40 2.88
N ALA A 60 -6.79 3.30 2.89
CA ALA A 60 -5.98 3.13 1.69
C ALA A 60 -6.30 1.83 0.96
N LEU A 61 -6.58 0.73 1.68
CA LEU A 61 -7.03 -0.52 1.08
C LEU A 61 -8.42 -0.40 0.45
N ILE A 62 -9.36 0.28 1.09
CA ILE A 62 -10.71 0.52 0.54
C ILE A 62 -10.62 1.37 -0.72
N ILE A 63 -9.79 2.42 -0.70
CA ILE A 63 -9.53 3.29 -1.86
C ILE A 63 -8.88 2.46 -2.97
N ALA A 64 -7.83 1.68 -2.68
CA ALA A 64 -7.17 0.82 -3.65
C ALA A 64 -8.14 -0.17 -4.29
N TRP A 65 -9.01 -0.78 -3.48
CA TRP A 65 -10.06 -1.67 -3.94
C TRP A 65 -11.08 -0.96 -4.85
N ALA A 66 -11.51 0.24 -4.47
CA ALA A 66 -12.42 1.05 -5.28
C ALA A 66 -11.76 1.51 -6.60
N PHE A 67 -10.47 1.90 -6.57
CA PHE A 67 -9.73 2.35 -7.74
C PHE A 67 -9.39 1.21 -8.71
N GLU A 68 -9.05 0.02 -8.21
CA GLU A 68 -8.90 -1.19 -9.04
C GLU A 68 -10.21 -1.63 -9.68
N LEU A 69 -11.36 -1.33 -9.06
CA LEU A 69 -12.69 -1.55 -9.66
C LEU A 69 -13.01 -0.53 -10.77
N THR A 70 -12.34 0.65 -10.77
CA THR A 70 -12.43 1.67 -11.83
C THR A 70 -11.34 1.50 -12.92
N PRO A 71 -11.56 1.94 -14.17
CA PRO A 71 -11.19 1.24 -15.41
C PRO A 71 -9.70 1.18 -15.81
N GLU A 72 -8.78 1.70 -15.01
CA GLU A 72 -7.39 1.94 -15.43
C GLU A 72 -6.44 0.77 -15.09
N GLY A 73 -6.86 -0.16 -14.23
CA GLY A 73 -6.07 -1.34 -13.83
C GLY A 73 -5.95 -2.45 -14.89
N LEU A 74 -6.64 -2.31 -16.03
CA LEU A 74 -6.73 -3.31 -17.10
C LEU A 74 -6.10 -2.86 -18.43
N LYS A 75 -5.21 -1.87 -18.44
CA LYS A 75 -4.42 -1.52 -19.64
C LYS A 75 -2.94 -1.28 -19.33
N ARG A 76 -2.27 -2.27 -18.73
CA ARG A 76 -0.83 -2.46 -18.95
C ARG A 76 -0.64 -3.61 -19.94
N THR A 77 -0.79 -3.26 -21.21
CA THR A 77 -0.11 -3.89 -22.37
C THR A 77 -0.14 -5.42 -22.44
N GLU A 78 -1.27 -5.98 -22.88
CA GLU A 78 -1.34 -7.33 -23.49
C GLU A 78 -1.13 -7.27 -25.03
N PHE A 79 -0.58 -6.18 -25.56
CA PHE A 79 -0.37 -5.99 -27.00
C PHE A 79 1.10 -5.76 -27.37
N ALA A 80 2.03 -6.42 -26.67
CA ALA A 80 3.45 -6.36 -27.02
C ALA A 80 4.04 -7.69 -27.51
N ASP A 81 3.22 -8.73 -27.78
CA ASP A 81 3.75 -10.03 -28.23
C ASP A 81 3.06 -10.69 -29.43
N GLU A 82 2.14 -10.03 -30.15
CA GLU A 82 1.58 -10.62 -31.38
C GLU A 82 1.54 -9.63 -32.54
N LEU A 83 2.70 -9.32 -33.11
CA LEU A 83 2.78 -9.09 -34.56
C LEU A 83 3.27 -10.38 -35.22
N PRO A 84 2.40 -11.09 -35.97
CA PRO A 84 2.73 -12.33 -36.63
C PRO A 84 3.34 -12.13 -38.03
N LYS A 85 4.36 -12.97 -38.28
CA LYS A 85 4.99 -13.43 -39.54
C LYS A 85 6.14 -12.61 -40.13
#